data_AF-A0A0R2KYQ6-F1
#
_entry.id   AF-A0A0R2KYQ6-F1
#
_cell.length_a   1.000
_cell.length_b   1.000
_cell.length_c   1.000
_cell.angle_alpha   90.00
_cell.angle_beta   90.00
_cell.angle_gamma   90.00
#
_symmetry.space_group_name_H-M   'P 1'
#
loop_
_entity.id
_entity.type
_entity.pdbx_description
1 polymer ?
#
loop_
_entity_poly.entity_id
_entity_poly.type
_entity_poly.pdbx_seq_one_letter_code
_entity_poly.pdbx_strand_id
1 'polypeptide(L)'
;MTLKEKFAYMATGKPYNDLDPLLIEARNKATEDTNKLNAENDPAKKEELIRKLFGSAGKTPFVNPNFRCEFGQNIHVGDNFYANYDCVILDGAPVTIGDNTIIGAGSVVTHDIPANVIAAGVPAKVIRPITEKDKTGFDPNDLRFL
;
A
#
# COMPACT_ATOMS: atom_id res chain seq x y z
N MET A 1 -1.16 8.78 -25.69
CA MET A 1 -1.63 8.99 -24.31
C MET A 1 -0.43 9.10 -23.41
N THR A 2 -0.38 10.12 -22.57
CA THR A 2 0.57 10.22 -21.46
C THR A 2 0.33 9.09 -20.45
N LEU A 3 1.29 8.83 -19.55
CA LEU A 3 1.11 7.81 -18.51
C LEU A 3 -0.12 8.10 -17.63
N LYS A 4 -0.34 9.38 -17.26
CA LYS A 4 -1.53 9.81 -16.51
C LYS A 4 -2.83 9.52 -17.25
N GLU A 5 -2.89 9.82 -18.55
CA GLU A 5 -4.06 9.50 -19.37
C GLU A 5 -4.32 8.00 -19.47
N LYS A 6 -3.25 7.18 -19.49
CA LYS A 6 -3.36 5.72 -19.50
C LYS A 6 -3.97 5.19 -18.20
N PHE A 7 -3.49 5.64 -17.05
CA PHE A 7 -4.09 5.27 -15.76
C PHE A 7 -5.57 5.71 -15.66
N ALA A 8 -5.89 6.91 -16.14
CA ALA A 8 -7.28 7.37 -16.19
C ALA A 8 -8.16 6.48 -17.09
N TYR A 9 -7.61 5.97 -18.20
CA TYR A 9 -8.32 5.03 -19.06
C TYR A 9 -8.43 3.63 -18.44
N MET A 10 -7.38 3.12 -17.80
CA MET A 10 -7.40 1.84 -17.08
C MET A 10 -8.45 1.85 -15.97
N ALA A 11 -8.60 2.96 -15.26
CA ALA A 11 -9.63 3.16 -14.24
C ALA A 11 -11.06 3.10 -14.79
N THR A 12 -11.27 3.16 -16.11
CA THR A 12 -12.60 2.95 -16.71
C THR A 12 -13.03 1.47 -16.76
N GLY A 13 -12.11 0.54 -16.48
CA GLY A 13 -12.34 -0.91 -16.56
C GLY A 13 -12.43 -1.47 -17.99
N LYS A 14 -12.22 -0.63 -19.01
CA LYS A 14 -12.18 -1.08 -20.41
C LYS A 14 -10.87 -1.83 -20.69
N PRO A 15 -10.88 -2.81 -21.61
CA PRO A 15 -9.64 -3.45 -22.07
C PRO A 15 -8.64 -2.42 -22.59
N TYR A 16 -7.37 -2.63 -22.25
CA TYR A 16 -6.25 -1.79 -22.66
C TYR A 16 -5.05 -2.66 -23.05
N ASN A 17 -4.06 -2.07 -23.72
CA ASN A 17 -2.81 -2.75 -24.04
C ASN A 17 -1.84 -2.65 -22.86
N ASP A 18 -1.69 -3.73 -22.10
CA ASP A 18 -0.78 -3.80 -20.95
C ASP A 18 0.71 -3.84 -21.33
N LEU A 19 1.00 -4.15 -22.60
CA LEU A 19 2.35 -4.14 -23.17
C LEU A 19 2.76 -2.77 -23.72
N ASP A 20 2.03 -1.71 -23.38
CA ASP A 20 2.44 -0.36 -23.75
C ASP A 20 3.78 -0.01 -23.09
N PRO A 21 4.77 0.53 -23.84
CA PRO A 21 6.09 0.83 -23.31
C PRO A 21 6.09 1.70 -22.04
N LEU A 22 5.17 2.67 -21.92
CA LEU A 22 5.08 3.52 -20.74
C LEU A 22 4.59 2.77 -19.50
N LEU A 23 3.69 1.80 -19.67
CA LEU A 23 3.20 0.96 -18.57
C LEU A 23 4.27 -0.04 -18.15
N ILE A 24 4.99 -0.64 -19.11
CA ILE A 24 6.12 -1.52 -18.84
C ILE A 24 7.20 -0.78 -18.03
N GLU A 25 7.60 0.41 -18.48
CA GLU A 25 8.62 1.21 -17.77
C GLU A 25 8.17 1.55 -16.35
N ALA A 26 6.92 2.00 -16.17
CA ALA A 26 6.37 2.30 -14.85
C ALA A 26 6.34 1.08 -13.92
N ARG A 27 5.93 -0.09 -14.43
CA ARG A 27 5.88 -1.35 -13.67
C ARG A 27 7.27 -1.85 -13.28
N ASN A 28 8.24 -1.78 -14.19
CA ASN A 28 9.61 -2.18 -13.92
C ASN A 28 10.21 -1.29 -12.81
N LYS A 29 10.00 0.02 -12.89
CA LYS A 29 10.41 0.95 -11.85
C LYS A 29 9.77 0.64 -10.49
N ALA A 30 8.45 0.39 -10.46
CA ALA A 30 7.74 0.02 -9.25
C ALA A 30 8.26 -1.29 -8.65
N THR A 31 8.60 -2.27 -9.49
CA THR A 31 9.21 -3.54 -9.07
C THR A 31 10.58 -3.32 -8.42
N GLU A 32 11.44 -2.48 -9.02
CA GLU A 32 12.74 -2.14 -8.46
C GLU A 32 12.62 -1.41 -7.11
N ASP A 33 11.72 -0.43 -7.01
CA ASP A 33 11.51 0.34 -5.78
C ASP A 33 10.88 -0.54 -4.67
N THR A 34 9.99 -1.48 -5.03
CA THR A 34 9.45 -2.50 -4.13
C THR A 34 10.53 -3.46 -3.62
N ASN A 35 11.45 -3.91 -4.49
CA ASN A 35 12.56 -4.78 -4.09
C ASN A 35 13.49 -4.09 -3.07
N LYS A 36 13.77 -2.80 -3.27
CA LYS A 36 14.55 -1.99 -2.31
C LYS A 36 13.82 -1.88 -0.97
N LEU A 37 12.51 -1.59 -0.99
CA LEU A 37 11.68 -1.52 0.20
C LEU A 37 11.71 -2.83 1.00
N ASN A 38 11.54 -3.97 0.32
CA ASN A 38 11.49 -5.28 0.95
C ASN A 38 12.84 -5.73 1.54
N ALA A 39 13.96 -5.26 0.97
CA ALA A 39 15.31 -5.61 1.43
C ALA A 39 15.84 -4.69 2.56
N GLU A 40 15.23 -3.53 2.76
CA GLU A 40 15.63 -2.58 3.80
C GLU A 40 15.20 -3.07 5.20
N ASN A 41 16.00 -2.79 6.23
CA ASN A 41 15.68 -3.12 7.62
C ASN A 41 15.62 -1.86 8.52
N ASP A 42 16.24 -0.77 8.09
CA ASP A 42 16.19 0.52 8.78
C ASP A 42 14.79 1.15 8.64
N PRO A 43 14.08 1.42 9.75
CA PRO A 43 12.73 1.97 9.70
C PRO A 43 12.63 3.34 9.02
N ALA A 44 13.60 4.22 9.21
CA ALA A 44 13.58 5.55 8.62
C ALA A 44 13.77 5.48 7.09
N LYS A 45 14.71 4.64 6.63
CA LYS A 45 14.90 4.40 5.20
C LYS A 45 13.72 3.69 4.56
N LYS A 46 13.06 2.77 5.28
CA LYS A 46 11.80 2.17 4.81
C LYS A 46 10.75 3.23 4.57
N GLU A 47 10.57 4.16 5.51
CA GLU A 47 9.60 5.25 5.34
C GLU A 47 9.92 6.09 4.09
N GLU A 48 11.18 6.46 3.86
CA GLU A 48 11.60 7.16 2.65
C GLU A 48 11.26 6.37 1.37
N LEU A 49 11.50 5.06 1.36
CA LEU A 49 11.20 4.18 0.23
C LEU A 49 9.70 4.05 -0.02
N ILE A 50 8.88 3.95 1.04
CA ILE A 50 7.41 3.93 0.92
C ILE A 50 6.92 5.23 0.29
N ARG A 51 7.39 6.39 0.78
CA ARG A 51 7.01 7.71 0.27
C ARG A 51 7.45 7.94 -1.18
N LYS A 52 8.55 7.32 -1.60
CA LYS A 52 9.01 7.34 -2.98
C LYS A 52 8.20 6.42 -3.89
N LEU A 53 7.76 5.27 -3.38
CA LEU A 53 6.99 4.28 -4.15
C LEU A 53 5.53 4.71 -4.33
N PHE A 54 4.89 5.23 -3.28
CA PHE A 54 3.47 5.58 -3.27
C PHE A 54 3.19 6.95 -3.88
N GLY A 55 2.01 7.11 -4.45
CA GLY A 55 1.54 8.40 -4.97
C GLY A 55 1.37 9.43 -3.85
N SER A 56 0.94 9.00 -2.67
CA SER A 56 0.98 9.79 -1.44
C SER A 56 0.92 8.91 -0.19
N ALA A 57 1.51 9.39 0.90
CA ALA A 57 1.39 8.76 2.21
C ALA A 57 1.26 9.83 3.31
N GLY A 58 0.34 9.62 4.25
CA GLY A 58 0.19 10.42 5.45
C GLY A 58 1.36 10.24 6.44
N LYS A 59 1.10 10.44 7.73
CA LYS A 59 2.07 10.25 8.81
C LYS A 59 2.38 8.77 9.02
N THR A 60 3.66 8.49 9.31
CA THR A 60 4.14 7.18 9.79
C THR A 60 3.58 5.97 9.01
N PRO A 61 3.69 5.94 7.66
CA PRO A 61 3.26 4.78 6.90
C PRO A 61 4.17 3.58 7.20
N PHE A 62 3.59 2.41 7.37
CA PHE A 62 4.33 1.20 7.71
C PHE A 62 3.96 0.03 6.81
N VAL A 63 4.98 -0.65 6.28
CA VAL A 63 4.82 -1.78 5.36
C VAL A 63 5.81 -2.87 5.74
N ASN A 64 5.28 -4.06 6.06
CA ASN A 64 6.09 -5.26 6.25
C ASN A 64 6.42 -5.94 4.91
N PRO A 65 7.62 -6.53 4.78
CA PRO A 65 7.95 -7.34 3.61
C PRO A 65 7.14 -8.66 3.61
N ASN A 66 6.91 -9.34 2.49
CA ASN A 66 7.13 -8.84 1.14
C ASN A 66 5.91 -8.06 0.66
N PHE A 67 6.04 -6.76 0.51
CA PHE A 67 5.02 -5.95 -0.13
C PHE A 67 5.13 -6.06 -1.65
N ARG A 68 4.00 -6.04 -2.37
CA ARG A 68 3.95 -6.03 -3.84
C ARG A 68 2.88 -5.06 -4.35
N CYS A 69 3.19 -4.36 -5.42
CA CYS A 69 2.25 -3.54 -6.19
C CYS A 69 2.59 -3.58 -7.69
N GLU A 70 1.70 -3.07 -8.53
CA GLU A 70 1.94 -2.99 -9.97
C GLU A 70 2.65 -1.70 -10.37
N PHE A 71 2.21 -0.54 -9.86
CA PHE A 71 2.74 0.77 -10.26
C PHE A 71 3.24 1.62 -9.09
N GLY A 72 2.78 1.36 -7.85
CA GLY A 72 3.10 2.12 -6.64
C GLY A 72 2.46 3.51 -6.61
N GLN A 73 2.66 4.31 -7.66
CA GLN A 73 2.25 5.72 -7.75
C GLN A 73 0.74 5.94 -7.75
N ASN A 74 -0.06 4.90 -7.94
CA ASN A 74 -1.52 4.95 -7.87
C ASN A 74 -2.05 4.63 -6.45
N ILE A 75 -1.15 4.34 -5.51
CA ILE A 75 -1.48 4.03 -4.12
C ILE A 75 -1.42 5.31 -3.29
N HIS A 76 -2.52 5.63 -2.62
CA HIS A 76 -2.67 6.79 -1.76
C HIS A 76 -3.09 6.34 -0.36
N VAL A 77 -2.23 6.53 0.63
CA VAL A 77 -2.51 6.10 2.01
C VAL A 77 -2.60 7.28 2.98
N GLY A 78 -3.52 7.18 3.93
CA GLY A 78 -3.72 8.15 5.01
C GLY A 78 -2.66 8.08 6.11
N ASP A 79 -2.93 8.78 7.21
CA ASP A 79 -2.11 8.76 8.43
C ASP A 79 -2.16 7.36 9.08
N ASN A 80 -1.03 6.89 9.62
CA ASN A 80 -0.91 5.64 10.37
C ASN A 80 -1.37 4.39 9.59
N PHE A 81 -1.16 4.38 8.28
CA PHE A 81 -1.39 3.21 7.43
C PHE A 81 -0.44 2.06 7.81
N TYR A 82 -0.98 0.85 7.89
CA TYR A 82 -0.22 -0.36 8.17
C TYR A 82 -0.55 -1.47 7.18
N ALA A 83 0.46 -1.97 6.48
CA ALA A 83 0.37 -3.21 5.69
C ALA A 83 1.20 -4.32 6.34
N ASN A 84 0.54 -5.43 6.66
CA ASN A 84 1.21 -6.59 7.23
C ASN A 84 1.92 -7.44 6.15
N TYR A 85 2.68 -8.45 6.59
CA TYR A 85 3.52 -9.30 5.72
C TYR A 85 2.76 -9.82 4.50
N ASP A 86 3.46 -9.89 3.36
CA ASP A 86 2.95 -10.45 2.10
C ASP A 86 1.71 -9.75 1.50
N CYS A 87 1.43 -8.51 1.90
CA CYS A 87 0.37 -7.69 1.32
C CYS A 87 0.65 -7.35 -0.16
N VAL A 88 -0.39 -7.45 -0.99
CA VAL A 88 -0.39 -7.07 -2.41
C VAL A 88 -1.44 -5.97 -2.63
N ILE A 89 -1.09 -4.91 -3.37
CA ILE A 89 -2.03 -3.89 -3.82
C ILE A 89 -2.03 -3.85 -5.35
N LEU A 90 -3.17 -4.17 -5.97
CA LEU A 90 -3.35 -4.11 -7.42
C LEU A 90 -3.82 -2.70 -7.83
N ASP A 91 -2.86 -1.84 -8.16
CA ASP A 91 -3.05 -0.40 -8.36
C ASP A 91 -3.05 0.03 -9.84
N GLY A 92 -3.59 -0.80 -10.73
CA GLY A 92 -3.82 -0.41 -12.13
C GLY A 92 -4.80 0.77 -12.27
N ALA A 93 -5.74 0.88 -11.34
CA ALA A 93 -6.51 2.09 -11.07
C ALA A 93 -6.06 2.69 -9.72
N PRO A 94 -6.34 3.99 -9.46
CA PRO A 94 -6.06 4.58 -8.15
C PRO A 94 -6.69 3.78 -7.00
N VAL A 95 -5.92 3.55 -5.93
CA VAL A 95 -6.35 2.90 -4.70
C VAL A 95 -6.08 3.84 -3.54
N THR A 96 -7.14 4.25 -2.84
CA THR A 96 -7.08 5.09 -1.64
C THR A 96 -7.35 4.27 -0.39
N ILE A 97 -6.45 4.33 0.58
CA ILE A 97 -6.58 3.69 1.88
C ILE A 97 -6.61 4.76 2.96
N GLY A 98 -7.70 4.83 3.71
CA GLY A 98 -7.92 5.88 4.71
C GLY A 98 -7.00 5.80 5.93
N ASP A 99 -7.08 6.82 6.78
CA ASP A 99 -6.30 6.94 8.01
C ASP A 99 -6.56 5.77 8.97
N ASN A 100 -5.53 5.40 9.75
CA ASN A 100 -5.60 4.38 10.79
C ASN A 100 -6.14 3.04 10.28
N THR A 101 -5.77 2.66 9.05
CA THR A 101 -6.23 1.42 8.44
C THR A 101 -5.13 0.37 8.43
N ILE A 102 -5.51 -0.83 8.85
CA ILE A 102 -4.64 -2.01 8.92
C ILE A 102 -5.06 -2.99 7.82
N ILE A 103 -4.10 -3.36 6.98
CA ILE A 103 -4.23 -4.45 6.01
C ILE A 103 -3.56 -5.71 6.57
N GLY A 104 -4.34 -6.77 6.75
CA GLY A 104 -3.86 -8.05 7.28
C GLY A 104 -2.88 -8.76 6.36
N ALA A 105 -2.15 -9.74 6.91
CA ALA A 105 -1.11 -10.45 6.17
C ALA A 105 -1.69 -11.27 5.00
N GLY A 106 -0.93 -11.38 3.91
CA GLY A 106 -1.33 -12.12 2.71
C GLY A 106 -2.55 -11.55 1.96
N SER A 107 -2.95 -10.31 2.26
CA SER A 107 -4.13 -9.71 1.65
C SER A 107 -3.84 -9.17 0.24
N VAL A 108 -4.88 -9.14 -0.61
CA VAL A 108 -4.83 -8.53 -1.95
C VAL A 108 -5.85 -7.40 -2.02
N VAL A 109 -5.39 -6.16 -1.97
CA VAL A 109 -6.22 -4.96 -2.11
C VAL A 109 -6.46 -4.67 -3.59
N THR A 110 -7.72 -4.47 -3.96
CA THR A 110 -8.15 -4.25 -5.37
C THR A 110 -8.98 -2.99 -5.56
N HIS A 111 -9.32 -2.30 -4.47
CA HIS A 111 -10.12 -1.09 -4.45
C HIS A 111 -9.87 -0.32 -3.16
N ASP A 112 -10.47 0.87 -3.04
CA ASP A 112 -10.37 1.72 -1.86
C ASP A 112 -10.77 1.00 -0.56
N ILE A 113 -10.07 1.32 0.53
CA ILE A 113 -10.38 0.85 1.87
C ILE A 113 -10.62 2.07 2.76
N PRO A 114 -11.75 2.14 3.49
CA PRO A 114 -12.07 3.30 4.33
C PRO A 114 -11.07 3.46 5.47
N ALA A 115 -11.12 4.61 6.14
CA ALA A 115 -10.35 4.88 7.36
C ALA A 115 -10.88 4.08 8.56
N ASN A 116 -10.01 3.86 9.56
CA ASN A 116 -10.32 3.26 10.86
C ASN A 116 -10.88 1.84 10.77
N VAL A 117 -10.32 1.01 9.90
CA VAL A 117 -10.75 -0.38 9.73
C VAL A 117 -9.56 -1.34 9.73
N ILE A 118 -9.87 -2.60 10.05
CA ILE A 118 -9.02 -3.73 9.72
C ILE A 118 -9.63 -4.39 8.49
N ALA A 119 -8.86 -4.52 7.42
CA ALA A 119 -9.24 -5.25 6.22
C ALA A 119 -8.27 -6.40 5.96
N ALA A 120 -8.76 -7.54 5.50
CA ALA A 120 -7.88 -8.63 5.07
C ALA A 120 -8.54 -9.56 4.05
N GLY A 121 -7.74 -10.45 3.46
CA GLY A 121 -8.20 -11.51 2.57
C GLY A 121 -7.85 -11.27 1.09
N VAL A 122 -8.31 -12.19 0.23
CA VAL A 122 -8.10 -12.16 -1.22
C VAL A 122 -9.45 -12.33 -1.93
N PRO A 123 -10.08 -11.24 -2.43
CA PRO A 123 -9.69 -9.85 -2.25
C PRO A 123 -9.89 -9.37 -0.80
N ALA A 124 -9.14 -8.33 -0.40
CA ALA A 124 -9.21 -7.75 0.92
C ALA A 124 -10.58 -7.10 1.15
N LYS A 125 -11.22 -7.44 2.27
CA LYS A 125 -12.50 -6.87 2.69
C LYS A 125 -12.38 -6.33 4.10
N VAL A 126 -13.15 -5.28 4.40
CA VAL A 126 -13.29 -4.78 5.77
C VAL A 126 -13.81 -5.92 6.65
N ILE A 127 -13.04 -6.29 7.67
CA ILE A 127 -13.42 -7.28 8.68
C ILE A 127 -14.24 -6.58 9.76
N ARG A 128 -13.72 -5.46 10.28
CA ARG A 128 -14.37 -4.65 11.30
C ARG A 128 -13.73 -3.26 11.43
N PRO A 129 -14.43 -2.30 12.06
CA PRO A 129 -13.81 -1.06 12.50
C PRO A 129 -12.72 -1.28 13.57
N ILE A 130 -11.76 -0.36 13.60
CA ILE A 130 -10.85 -0.16 14.73
C ILE A 130 -11.60 0.62 15.82
N THR A 131 -11.41 0.20 17.06
CA THR A 131 -12.06 0.75 18.24
C THR A 131 -11.02 1.18 19.28
N GLU A 132 -11.44 1.89 20.33
CA GLU A 132 -10.53 2.27 21.42
C GLU A 132 -9.86 1.05 22.09
N LYS A 133 -10.47 -0.13 22.04
CA LYS A 133 -9.87 -1.37 22.57
C LYS A 133 -8.63 -1.82 21.78
N ASP A 134 -8.52 -1.42 20.52
CA ASP A 134 -7.39 -1.75 19.66
C ASP A 134 -6.19 -0.81 19.91
N LYS A 135 -6.42 0.36 20.54
CA LYS A 135 -5.39 1.32 20.90
C LYS A 135 -4.75 0.92 22.22
N THR A 136 -3.84 -0.04 22.15
CA THR A 136 -3.19 -0.61 23.35
C THR A 136 -2.16 0.31 23.99
N GLY A 137 -1.79 1.41 23.33
CA GLY A 137 -0.68 2.27 23.78
C GLY A 137 0.67 1.57 23.75
N PHE A 138 0.78 0.46 23.00
CA PHE A 138 2.03 -0.27 22.83
C PHE A 138 3.09 0.65 22.24
N ASP A 139 4.12 0.93 23.05
CA ASP A 139 5.36 1.53 22.62
C ASP A 139 6.39 0.39 22.50
N PRO A 140 6.90 0.09 21.29
CA PRO A 140 7.90 -0.96 21.12
C PRO A 140 9.21 -0.70 21.88
N ASN A 141 9.42 0.50 22.42
CA ASN A 141 10.56 0.85 23.27
C ASN A 141 10.25 0.75 24.77
N ASP A 142 8.99 0.47 25.14
CA ASP A 142 8.60 0.30 26.53
C ASP A 142 8.93 -1.11 27.02
N LEU A 143 10.10 -1.21 27.68
CA LEU A 143 10.67 -2.44 28.23
C LEU A 143 9.77 -3.13 29.27
N ARG A 144 8.66 -2.53 29.71
CA ARG A 144 7.70 -3.16 30.64
C ARG A 144 6.92 -4.33 30.03
N PHE A 145 7.01 -4.51 28.71
CA PHE A 145 6.37 -5.60 27.96
C PHE A 145 7.36 -6.68 27.49
N LEU A 146 8.60 -6.68 28.01
CA LEU A 146 9.62 -7.74 27.86
C LEU A 146 9.84 -8.46 29.20
#